data_AF-A0A196SHZ3-F1
#
_entry.id   AF-A0A196SHZ3-F1
#
_cell.length_a   1.000
_cell.length_b   1.000
_cell.length_c   1.000
_cell.angle_alpha   90.00
_cell.angle_beta   90.00
_cell.angle_gamma   90.00
#
_symmetry.space_group_name_H-M   'P 1'
#
loop_
_entity.id
_entity.type
_entity.pdbx_description
1 polymer ?
#
loop_
_entity_poly.entity_id
_entity_poly.type
_entity_poly.pdbx_seq_one_letter_code
_entity_poly.pdbx_strand_id
1 'polypeptide(L)'
;MNTTPLSAADQAEIDRRMNRMEAKDIAITGDKVVEMCFRECVKNFHTREMDKKEKECLRNCSGKYTDMMNRVYQRYQEIRTAEEE
;
A
#
# COMPACT_ATOMS: atom_id res chain seq x y z
N MET A 1 -3.35 -5.12 -35.02
CA MET A 1 -2.71 -4.09 -34.18
C MET A 1 -1.20 -4.27 -34.32
N ASN A 2 -0.46 -3.24 -34.70
CA ASN A 2 1.00 -3.31 -34.89
C ASN A 2 1.67 -3.62 -33.56
N THR A 3 2.05 -4.88 -33.34
CA THR A 3 2.88 -5.31 -32.21
C THR A 3 4.34 -5.16 -32.60
N THR A 4 4.85 -3.93 -32.62
CA THR A 4 6.30 -3.73 -32.61
C THR A 4 6.79 -4.23 -31.24
N PRO A 5 7.63 -5.27 -31.16
CA PRO A 5 8.14 -5.73 -29.88
C PRO A 5 8.93 -4.58 -29.26
N LEU A 6 8.59 -4.22 -28.03
CA LEU A 6 9.24 -3.18 -27.25
C LEU A 6 10.77 -3.39 -27.31
N SER A 7 11.56 -2.37 -27.66
CA SER A 7 13.01 -2.57 -27.73
C SER A 7 13.58 -2.81 -26.33
N ALA A 8 14.72 -3.51 -26.23
CA ALA A 8 15.34 -3.76 -24.92
C ALA A 8 15.68 -2.47 -24.16
N ALA A 9 15.93 -1.37 -24.88
CA ALA A 9 16.14 -0.06 -24.30
C ALA A 9 14.85 0.53 -23.71
N ASP A 10 13.72 0.35 -24.39
CA ASP A 10 12.41 0.81 -23.92
C ASP A 10 11.95 0.02 -22.69
N GLN A 11 12.19 -1.29 -22.64
CA GLN A 11 11.88 -2.13 -21.48
C GLN A 11 12.62 -1.65 -20.23
N ALA A 12 13.92 -1.37 -20.35
CA ALA A 12 14.73 -0.89 -19.23
C ALA A 12 14.26 0.48 -18.70
N GLU A 13 13.78 1.35 -19.59
CA GLU A 13 13.22 2.65 -19.20
C GLU A 13 11.85 2.50 -18.51
N ILE A 14 11.00 1.60 -19.00
CA ILE A 14 9.74 1.26 -18.32
C ILE A 14 10.02 0.73 -16.92
N ASP A 15 10.94 -0.23 -16.76
CA ASP A 15 11.26 -0.81 -15.45
C ASP A 15 11.76 0.25 -14.46
N ARG A 16 12.62 1.17 -14.92
CA ARG A 16 13.07 2.32 -14.09
C ARG A 16 11.91 3.19 -13.65
N ARG A 17 10.99 3.48 -14.58
CA ARG A 17 9.82 4.31 -14.30
C ARG A 17 8.85 3.62 -13.35
N MET A 18 8.64 2.31 -13.51
CA MET A 18 7.83 1.48 -12.63
C MET A 18 8.39 1.48 -11.20
N ASN A 19 9.68 1.19 -11.02
CA ASN A 19 10.33 1.22 -9.70
C ASN A 19 10.17 2.57 -8.99
N ARG A 20 10.25 3.68 -9.74
CA ARG A 20 10.04 5.02 -9.19
C ARG A 20 8.60 5.25 -8.74
N MET A 21 7.63 4.72 -9.49
CA MET A 21 6.21 4.80 -9.13
C MET A 21 5.92 3.97 -7.88
N GLU A 22 6.45 2.75 -7.81
CA GLU A 22 6.31 1.87 -6.63
C GLU A 22 6.85 2.53 -5.36
N ALA A 23 8.06 3.11 -5.42
CA ALA A 23 8.65 3.81 -4.28
C ALA A 23 7.77 4.99 -3.80
N LYS A 24 7.18 5.73 -4.73
CA LYS A 24 6.27 6.83 -4.42
C LYS A 24 4.98 6.32 -3.76
N ASP A 25 4.41 5.24 -4.28
CA ASP A 25 3.18 4.66 -3.74
C ASP A 25 3.39 4.06 -2.34
N ILE A 26 4.56 3.48 -2.08
CA ILE A 26 4.96 3.04 -0.73
C ILE A 26 4.98 4.22 0.25
N ALA A 27 5.58 5.35 -0.13
CA ALA A 27 5.63 6.53 0.73
C ALA A 27 4.22 7.08 1.05
N ILE A 28 3.38 7.24 0.03
CA ILE A 28 2.00 7.73 0.19
C ILE A 28 1.18 6.78 1.06
N THR A 29 1.34 5.47 0.87
CA THR A 29 0.64 4.46 1.67
C THR A 29 1.13 4.46 3.11
N GLY A 30 2.45 4.59 3.32
CA GLY A 30 3.05 4.72 4.64
C GLY A 30 2.46 5.88 5.43
N ASP A 31 2.38 7.06 4.82
CA ASP A 31 1.82 8.26 5.46
C ASP A 31 0.35 8.04 5.88
N LYS A 32 -0.46 7.43 5.00
CA LYS A 32 -1.86 7.11 5.30
C LYS A 32 -2.01 6.13 6.47
N VAL A 33 -1.20 5.07 6.50
CA VAL A 33 -1.25 4.07 7.58
C VAL A 33 -0.81 4.69 8.90
N VAL A 34 0.24 5.50 8.89
CA VAL A 34 0.71 6.22 10.08
C VAL A 34 -0.38 7.13 10.63
N GLU A 35 -1.00 7.96 9.78
CA GLU A 35 -2.07 8.88 10.19
C GLU A 35 -3.27 8.11 10.79
N MET A 36 -3.77 7.11 10.05
CA MET A 36 -4.93 6.32 10.46
C MET A 36 -4.67 5.59 11.78
N CYS A 37 -3.56 4.86 11.88
CA CYS A 37 -3.28 4.07 13.07
C CYS A 37 -2.95 4.94 14.28
N PHE A 38 -2.27 6.08 14.10
CA PHE A 38 -2.07 7.04 15.18
C PHE A 38 -3.41 7.56 15.68
N ARG A 39 -4.29 8.01 14.77
CA ARG A 39 -5.61 8.55 15.12
C ARG A 39 -6.46 7.53 15.87
N GLU A 40 -6.44 6.25 15.48
CA GLU A 40 -7.28 5.22 16.09
C GLU A 40 -6.69 4.63 17.37
N CYS A 41 -5.36 4.49 17.47
CA CYS A 41 -4.73 3.78 18.58
C CYS A 41 -4.14 4.67 19.67
N VAL A 42 -3.67 5.88 19.35
CA VAL A 42 -3.02 6.77 20.32
C VAL A 42 -4.05 7.77 20.83
N LYS A 43 -4.58 7.50 22.02
CA LYS A 43 -5.66 8.29 22.64
C LYS A 43 -5.24 8.92 23.96
N ASN A 44 -4.17 8.41 24.57
CA ASN A 44 -3.72 8.88 25.87
C ASN A 44 -2.50 9.79 25.71
N PHE A 45 -2.66 11.06 26.08
CA PHE A 45 -1.61 12.08 25.94
C PHE A 45 -0.98 12.48 27.29
N HIS A 46 -0.99 11.58 28.29
CA HIS A 46 -0.42 11.86 29.61
C HIS A 46 1.11 11.63 29.67
N THR A 47 1.66 10.88 28.73
CA THR A 47 3.10 10.58 28.62
C THR A 47 3.60 10.85 27.20
N ARG A 48 4.90 11.16 27.08
CA ARG A 48 5.57 11.28 25.76
C ARG A 48 5.79 9.94 25.07
N GLU A 49 5.81 8.87 25.85
CA GLU A 49 5.97 7.51 25.34
C GLU A 49 4.62 6.82 25.20
N MET A 50 4.51 6.01 24.14
CA MET A 50 3.38 5.12 23.94
C MET A 50 3.41 3.96 24.92
N ASP A 51 2.25 3.63 25.48
CA ASP A 51 2.12 2.49 26.38
C ASP A 51 2.09 1.15 25.62
N LYS A 52 2.02 0.04 26.35
CA LYS A 52 2.00 -1.31 25.75
C LYS A 52 0.74 -1.55 24.90
N LYS A 53 -0.42 -1.03 25.32
CA LYS A 53 -1.71 -1.22 24.64
C LYS A 53 -1.73 -0.43 23.33
N GLU A 54 -1.26 0.81 23.34
CA GLU A 54 -1.19 1.63 22.13
C GLU A 54 -0.21 1.02 21.10
N LYS A 55 0.95 0.52 21.56
CA LYS A 55 1.91 -0.20 20.69
C LYS A 55 1.32 -1.48 20.10
N GLU A 56 0.58 -2.27 20.89
CA GLU A 56 -0.11 -3.46 20.41
C GLU A 56 -1.22 -3.11 19.40
N CYS A 57 -1.99 -2.06 19.68
CA CYS A 57 -3.00 -1.55 18.76
C CYS A 57 -2.37 -1.13 17.41
N LEU A 58 -1.26 -0.39 17.41
CA LEU A 58 -0.57 -0.01 16.17
C LEU A 58 -0.13 -1.22 15.33
N ARG A 59 0.41 -2.27 15.97
CA ARG A 59 0.79 -3.51 15.26
C ARG A 59 -0.43 -4.17 14.62
N ASN A 60 -1.52 -4.27 15.37
CA ASN A 60 -2.76 -4.85 14.87
C ASN A 60 -3.39 -3.99 13.76
N CYS A 61 -3.36 -2.68 13.89
CA CYS A 61 -3.91 -1.73 12.91
C CYS A 61 -3.17 -1.83 11.57
N SER A 62 -1.84 -1.75 11.60
CA SER A 62 -1.01 -1.85 10.39
C SER A 62 -1.12 -3.23 9.72
N GLY A 63 -1.11 -4.32 10.50
CA GLY A 63 -1.33 -5.67 9.98
C GLY A 63 -2.70 -5.82 9.31
N LYS A 64 -3.77 -5.41 10.00
CA LYS A 64 -5.14 -5.44 9.44
C LYS A 64 -5.27 -4.61 8.17
N TYR A 65 -4.62 -3.45 8.10
CA TYR A 65 -4.63 -2.62 6.90
C TYR A 65 -4.03 -3.36 5.71
N THR A 66 -2.86 -3.98 5.89
CA THR A 66 -2.19 -4.77 4.84
C THR A 66 -3.07 -5.93 4.37
N ASP A 67 -3.63 -6.71 5.30
CA ASP A 67 -4.51 -7.83 4.99
C ASP A 67 -5.77 -7.38 4.23
N MET A 68 -6.36 -6.27 4.68
CA MET A 68 -7.51 -5.65 4.03
C MET A 68 -7.15 -5.20 2.61
N MET A 69 -6.04 -4.48 2.43
CA MET A 69 -5.61 -3.99 1.11
C MET A 69 -5.36 -5.16 0.16
N ASN A 70 -4.67 -6.22 0.59
CA ASN A 70 -4.45 -7.43 -0.21
C ASN A 70 -5.77 -8.04 -0.68
N ARG A 71 -6.74 -8.15 0.24
CA ARG A 71 -8.07 -8.68 -0.09
C ARG A 71 -8.83 -7.78 -1.07
N VAL A 72 -8.76 -6.46 -0.90
CA VAL A 72 -9.36 -5.50 -1.84
C VAL A 72 -8.74 -5.64 -3.22
N TYR A 73 -7.41 -5.74 -3.33
CA TYR A 73 -6.72 -5.96 -4.60
C TYR A 73 -7.14 -7.25 -5.28
N GLN A 74 -7.26 -8.35 -4.53
CA GLN A 74 -7.72 -9.62 -5.07
C GLN A 74 -9.13 -9.49 -5.67
N ARG A 75 -10.09 -8.92 -4.94
CA ARG A 75 -11.45 -8.73 -5.44
C ARG A 75 -11.52 -7.77 -6.62
N TYR A 76 -10.69 -6.72 -6.59
CA TYR A 76 -10.61 -5.78 -7.70
C TYR A 76 -10.13 -6.47 -8.99
N GLN A 77 -9.12 -7.33 -8.90
CA GLN A 77 -8.64 -8.11 -10.05
C GLN A 77 -9.72 -9.07 -10.56
N GLU A 78 -10.41 -9.79 -9.67
CA GLU A 78 -11.51 -10.69 -10.04
C GLU A 78 -12.62 -9.95 -10.81
N ILE A 79 -13.04 -8.78 -10.33
CA ILE A 79 -14.08 -7.96 -10.99
C ILE A 79 -13.58 -7.50 -12.36
N ARG A 80 -12.35 -7.00 -12.45
CA ARG A 80 -11.78 -6.53 -13.72
C ARG A 80 -11.70 -7.63 -14.77
N THR A 81 -11.29 -8.83 -14.40
CA THR A 81 -11.25 -9.97 -15.32
C THR A 81 -12.66 -10.37 -15.78
N ALA A 82 -13.65 -10.32 -14.88
CA ALA A 82 -15.05 -10.64 -15.22
C ALA A 82 -15.73 -9.58 -16.10
N GLU A 83 -15.31 -8.32 -16.04
CA GLU A 83 -15.79 -7.24 -16.92
C GLU A 83 -15.19 -7.29 -18.34
N GLU A 84 -14.04 -7.95 -18.49
CA GLU A 84 -13.33 -8.10 -19.78
C GLU A 84 -13.83 -9.33 -20.59
N GLU A 85 -14.70 -10.18 -20.00
CA GLU A 85 -15.42 -11.31 -20.64
C GLU A 85 -16.82 -10.91 -21.14
#